data_AF-A0A821N9D2-F1
#
_entry.id   AF-A0A821N9D2-F1
#
_cell.length_a   1.000
_cell.length_b   1.000
_cell.length_c   1.000
_cell.angle_alpha   90.00
_cell.angle_beta   90.00
_cell.angle_gamma   90.00
#
_symmetry.space_group_name_H-M   'P 1'
#
loop_
_entity.id
_entity.type
_entity.pdbx_description
1 polymer ?
#
loop_
_entity_poly.entity_id
_entity_poly.type
_entity_poly.pdbx_seq_one_letter_code
_entity_poly.pdbx_strand_id
1 'polypeptide(L)'
;SSTTTTTTTSCNNNNKRKSSNPITNPNRFDGTTEEELSKRLLSDILQPNLDIVFVGINPSLYAVHKGHHYGGPGNHFWKLLHMSDLIPNAFTADNDFRMPQYGIGFTNIVQRPSKAGSDITKDEITAGAELLMQKIKMYRPKIVV
;
A
#
# COMPACT_ATOMS: atom_id res chain seq x y z
N SER A 1 -38.47 -43.56 39.60
CA SER A 1 -39.21 -42.78 38.59
C SER A 1 -38.62 -41.39 38.47
N SER A 2 -37.69 -41.20 37.54
CA SER A 2 -37.20 -39.88 37.12
C SER A 2 -36.74 -40.03 35.67
N THR A 3 -37.58 -39.57 34.74
CA THR A 3 -37.38 -39.67 33.29
C THR A 3 -36.56 -38.47 32.81
N THR A 4 -35.38 -38.72 32.27
CA THR A 4 -34.53 -37.70 31.64
C THR A 4 -34.95 -37.53 30.18
N THR A 5 -35.48 -36.36 29.82
CA THR A 5 -35.84 -36.01 28.43
C THR A 5 -34.68 -35.30 27.75
N THR A 6 -34.01 -36.01 26.85
CA THR A 6 -33.01 -35.47 25.91
C THR A 6 -33.75 -34.71 24.80
N THR A 7 -33.50 -33.41 24.65
CA THR A 7 -33.99 -32.62 23.52
C THR A 7 -32.82 -32.26 22.60
N THR A 8 -32.72 -32.98 21.49
CA THR A 8 -31.84 -32.69 20.36
C THR A 8 -32.45 -31.56 19.53
N THR A 9 -31.80 -30.39 19.48
CA THR A 9 -32.16 -29.33 18.53
C THR A 9 -31.06 -29.20 17.49
N SER A 10 -31.34 -29.66 16.28
CA SER A 10 -30.57 -29.42 15.07
C SER A 10 -30.97 -28.05 14.52
N CYS A 11 -30.03 -27.10 14.48
CA CYS A 11 -30.21 -25.83 13.77
C CYS A 11 -29.29 -25.81 12.54
N ASN A 12 -29.90 -26.12 11.40
CA ASN A 12 -29.35 -25.98 10.07
C ASN A 12 -29.50 -24.51 9.64
N ASN A 13 -28.42 -23.73 9.59
CA ASN A 13 -28.44 -22.35 9.09
C ASN A 13 -27.60 -22.20 7.83
N ASN A 14 -28.23 -22.55 6.70
CA ASN A 14 -27.80 -22.12 5.37
C ASN A 14 -28.08 -20.62 5.20
N ASN A 15 -27.13 -19.76 5.59
CA ASN A 15 -27.11 -18.36 5.19
C ASN A 15 -25.90 -18.10 4.28
N LYS A 16 -26.10 -18.33 2.98
CA LYS A 16 -25.24 -17.75 1.93
C LYS A 16 -25.28 -16.23 2.08
N ARG A 17 -24.24 -15.65 2.68
CA ARG A 17 -24.00 -14.21 2.65
C ARG A 17 -23.89 -13.81 1.18
N LYS A 18 -24.91 -13.11 0.67
CA LYS A 18 -24.82 -12.42 -0.61
C LYS A 18 -23.65 -11.43 -0.49
N SER A 19 -22.62 -11.65 -1.30
CA SER A 19 -21.55 -10.69 -1.54
C SER A 19 -22.21 -9.40 -2.01
N SER A 20 -22.34 -8.42 -1.12
CA SER A 20 -22.68 -7.05 -1.52
C SER A 20 -21.51 -6.52 -2.31
N ASN A 21 -21.70 -6.23 -3.59
CA ASN A 21 -20.74 -5.46 -4.39
C ASN A 21 -20.32 -4.23 -3.56
N PRO A 22 -19.02 -3.96 -3.41
CA PRO A 22 -18.58 -2.77 -2.68
C PRO A 22 -19.20 -1.57 -3.39
N ILE A 23 -19.95 -0.77 -2.65
CA ILE A 23 -20.51 0.49 -3.12
C ILE A 23 -19.29 1.35 -3.49
N THR A 24 -18.94 1.38 -4.78
CA THR A 24 -17.94 2.31 -5.30
C THR A 24 -18.52 3.68 -5.10
N ASN A 25 -18.07 4.38 -4.05
CA ASN A 25 -18.43 5.76 -3.84
C ASN A 25 -18.05 6.53 -5.12
N PRO A 26 -19.03 7.06 -5.87
CA PRO A 26 -18.78 7.63 -7.20
C PRO A 26 -17.83 8.82 -7.19
N ASN A 27 -17.45 9.33 -6.00
CA ASN A 27 -16.55 10.45 -5.84
C ASN A 27 -15.27 10.11 -5.04
N ARG A 28 -14.78 8.85 -5.09
CA ARG A 28 -13.58 8.42 -4.35
C ARG A 28 -12.31 9.23 -4.66
N PHE A 29 -12.22 9.79 -5.86
CA PHE A 29 -11.04 10.49 -6.39
C PHE A 29 -11.38 11.90 -6.90
N ASP A 30 -12.34 12.57 -6.26
CA ASP A 30 -12.68 13.98 -6.53
C ASP A 30 -12.94 14.26 -8.02
N GLY A 31 -13.63 13.34 -8.71
CA GLY A 31 -13.94 13.42 -10.14
C GLY A 31 -12.87 12.87 -11.09
N THR A 32 -11.68 12.50 -10.61
CA THR A 32 -10.65 11.84 -11.44
C THR A 32 -11.02 10.37 -11.67
N THR A 33 -10.91 9.89 -12.91
CA THR A 33 -11.23 8.50 -13.23
C THR A 33 -10.09 7.54 -12.87
N GLU A 34 -10.42 6.27 -12.63
CA GLU A 34 -9.41 5.24 -12.40
C GLU A 34 -8.50 5.01 -13.61
N GLU A 35 -9.01 5.23 -14.82
CA GLU A 35 -8.24 5.14 -16.06
C GLU A 35 -7.22 6.28 -16.19
N GLU A 36 -7.58 7.49 -15.77
CA GLU A 36 -6.62 8.60 -15.72
C GLU A 36 -5.54 8.36 -14.67
N LEU A 37 -5.93 7.83 -13.49
CA LEU A 37 -4.98 7.53 -12.42
C LEU A 37 -4.02 6.39 -12.78
N SER A 38 -4.47 5.38 -13.52
CA SER A 38 -3.59 4.27 -13.94
C SER A 38 -2.53 4.68 -14.96
N LYS A 39 -2.68 5.85 -15.59
CA LYS A 39 -1.71 6.44 -16.53
C LYS A 39 -0.74 7.42 -15.86
N ARG A 40 -0.98 7.82 -14.61
CA ARG A 40 -0.08 8.70 -13.86
C ARG A 40 1.01 7.87 -13.18
N LEU A 41 2.13 8.51 -12.86
CA LEU A 41 3.20 7.91 -12.06
C LEU A 41 3.28 8.59 -10.71
N LEU A 42 3.71 7.85 -9.70
CA LEU A 42 4.11 8.41 -8.41
C LEU A 42 5.63 8.57 -8.42
N SER A 43 6.11 9.79 -8.19
CA SER A 43 7.54 10.09 -8.19
C SER A 43 8.25 9.40 -7.03
N ASP A 44 9.46 8.89 -7.29
CA ASP A 44 10.34 8.40 -6.24
C ASP A 44 10.82 9.57 -5.36
N ILE A 45 11.11 9.27 -4.09
CA ILE A 45 11.78 10.17 -3.17
C ILE A 45 13.12 9.52 -2.82
N LEU A 46 14.15 9.84 -3.59
CA LEU A 46 15.49 9.27 -3.45
C LEU A 46 16.54 10.37 -3.42
N GLN A 47 17.52 10.22 -2.52
CA GLN A 47 18.70 11.06 -2.41
C GLN A 47 19.92 10.17 -2.14
N PRO A 48 21.15 10.61 -2.48
CA PRO A 48 22.35 9.88 -2.13
C PRO A 48 22.49 9.71 -0.60
N ASN A 49 23.01 8.56 -0.17
CA ASN A 49 23.39 8.27 1.23
C ASN A 49 22.24 8.30 2.25
N LEU A 50 21.00 7.99 1.83
CA LEU A 50 19.90 7.74 2.76
C LEU A 50 20.20 6.52 3.66
N ASP A 51 19.67 6.52 4.87
CA ASP A 51 19.79 5.39 5.79
C ASP A 51 18.88 4.23 5.36
N ILE A 52 17.63 4.53 5.00
CA ILE A 52 16.62 3.53 4.64
C ILE A 52 15.90 3.96 3.36
N VAL A 53 15.72 3.03 2.42
CA VAL A 53 14.79 3.19 1.30
C VAL A 53 13.73 2.11 1.40
N PHE A 54 12.47 2.52 1.56
CA PHE A 54 11.33 1.61 1.49
C PHE A 54 10.91 1.41 0.04
N VAL A 55 10.77 0.15 -0.36
CA VAL A 55 10.40 -0.28 -1.70
C VAL A 55 8.98 -0.86 -1.66
N GLY A 56 8.01 -0.09 -2.14
CA GLY A 56 6.67 -0.60 -2.37
C GLY A 56 6.61 -1.58 -3.55
N ILE A 57 5.56 -2.41 -3.61
CA ILE A 57 5.30 -3.27 -4.77
C ILE A 57 4.98 -2.38 -5.99
N ASN A 58 3.91 -1.60 -5.87
CA ASN A 58 3.49 -0.64 -6.86
C ASN A 58 2.56 0.41 -6.24
N PRO A 59 2.42 1.61 -6.84
CA PRO A 59 1.49 2.61 -6.35
C PRO A 59 0.04 2.13 -6.43
N SER A 60 -0.73 2.34 -5.36
CA SER A 60 -2.19 2.25 -5.46
C SER A 60 -2.75 3.48 -6.20
N LEU A 61 -3.93 3.35 -6.80
CA LEU A 61 -4.63 4.51 -7.39
C LEU A 61 -4.83 5.65 -6.39
N TYR A 62 -5.00 5.34 -5.10
CA TYR A 62 -5.17 6.37 -4.07
C TYR A 62 -3.86 7.11 -3.75
N ALA A 63 -2.74 6.40 -3.70
CA ALA A 63 -1.42 7.00 -3.52
C ALA A 63 -1.09 7.94 -4.69
N VAL A 64 -1.44 7.54 -5.91
CA VAL A 64 -1.28 8.36 -7.11
C VAL A 64 -2.23 9.56 -7.14
N HIS A 65 -3.49 9.37 -6.73
CA HIS A 65 -4.45 10.48 -6.59
C HIS A 65 -3.96 11.54 -5.61
N LYS A 66 -3.41 11.11 -4.47
CA LYS A 66 -2.81 12.00 -3.47
C LYS A 66 -1.45 12.56 -3.87
N GLY A 67 -0.73 11.88 -4.76
CA GLY A 67 0.66 12.21 -5.08
C GLY A 67 1.64 11.85 -3.96
N HIS A 68 1.25 10.97 -3.04
CA HIS A 68 2.01 10.68 -1.82
C HIS A 68 2.15 9.18 -1.55
N HIS A 69 3.32 8.78 -1.09
CA HIS A 69 3.64 7.39 -0.76
C HIS A 69 2.78 6.88 0.40
N TYR A 70 2.26 5.67 0.23
CA TYR A 70 1.42 4.99 1.23
C TYR A 70 0.18 5.79 1.68
N GLY A 71 -0.34 6.70 0.85
CA GLY A 71 -1.50 7.55 1.19
C GLY A 71 -2.86 6.86 1.26
N GLY A 72 -2.95 5.55 0.98
CA GLY A 72 -4.22 4.83 0.99
C GLY A 72 -4.85 4.74 2.40
N PRO A 73 -6.18 4.88 2.55
CA PRO A 73 -6.84 4.95 3.87
C PRO A 73 -6.73 3.67 4.72
N GLY A 74 -6.40 2.53 4.11
CA GLY A 74 -6.15 1.26 4.81
C GLY A 74 -4.67 0.91 4.95
N ASN A 75 -3.75 1.80 4.56
CA ASN A 75 -2.32 1.54 4.64
C ASN A 75 -1.79 1.84 6.05
N HIS A 76 -1.04 0.91 6.63
CA HIS A 76 -0.51 1.03 7.99
C HIS A 76 0.88 1.66 8.07
N PHE A 77 1.54 1.96 6.95
CA PHE A 77 2.93 2.40 6.90
C PHE A 77 3.21 3.56 7.85
N TRP A 78 2.48 4.68 7.72
CA TRP A 78 2.70 5.88 8.53
C TRP A 78 2.45 5.67 10.02
N LYS A 79 1.43 4.87 10.36
CA LYS A 79 1.15 4.48 11.75
C LYS A 79 2.31 3.65 12.32
N LEU A 80 2.79 2.66 11.57
CA LEU A 80 3.87 1.78 12.01
C LEU A 80 5.21 2.51 12.08
N LEU A 81 5.49 3.42 11.14
CA LEU A 81 6.70 4.24 11.14
C LEU A 81 6.76 5.16 12.37
N HIS A 82 5.62 5.72 12.78
CA HIS A 82 5.55 6.48 14.02
C HIS A 82 5.74 5.58 15.25
N MET A 83 5.08 4.42 15.29
CA MET A 83 5.17 3.48 16.42
C MET A 83 6.53 2.81 16.56
N SER A 84 7.39 2.83 15.53
CA SER A 84 8.73 2.26 15.58
C SER A 84 9.78 3.21 16.11
N ASP A 85 9.42 4.46 16.43
CA ASP A 85 10.33 5.53 16.85
C ASP A 85 11.44 5.84 15.82
N LEU A 86 11.26 5.45 14.55
CA LEU A 86 12.17 5.81 13.45
C LEU A 86 12.09 7.30 13.09
N ILE A 87 11.00 7.97 13.46
CA ILE A 87 10.76 9.40 13.26
C ILE A 87 10.24 10.03 14.55
N PRO A 88 10.61 11.28 14.88
CA PRO A 88 10.31 11.88 16.18
C PRO A 88 8.85 12.30 16.36
N ASN A 89 8.11 12.47 15.27
CA ASN A 89 6.73 12.94 15.28
C ASN A 89 5.85 12.03 14.42
N ALA A 90 4.55 11.99 14.74
CA ALA A 90 3.58 11.36 13.86
C ALA A 90 3.47 12.16 12.55
N PHE A 91 3.76 11.50 11.43
CA PHE A 91 3.61 12.03 10.09
C PHE A 91 2.53 11.28 9.32
N THR A 92 2.02 11.92 8.27
CA THR A 92 1.10 11.32 7.30
C THR A 92 1.75 11.31 5.92
N ALA A 93 1.06 10.71 4.94
CA ALA A 93 1.51 10.68 3.54
C ALA A 93 1.82 12.08 2.99
N ASP A 94 1.04 13.10 3.39
CA ASP A 94 1.25 14.50 3.00
C ASP A 94 2.59 15.08 3.49
N ASN A 95 3.38 14.31 4.23
CA ASN A 95 4.69 14.72 4.76
C ASN A 95 5.85 13.89 4.18
N ASP A 96 5.60 13.02 3.21
CA ASP A 96 6.61 12.12 2.64
C ASP A 96 7.83 12.86 2.06
N PHE A 97 7.63 14.03 1.47
CA PHE A 97 8.69 14.89 0.96
C PHE A 97 9.71 15.33 2.02
N ARG A 98 9.35 15.26 3.31
CA ARG A 98 10.26 15.60 4.42
C ARG A 98 11.12 14.43 4.85
N MET A 99 10.78 13.19 4.49
CA MET A 99 11.45 11.99 4.97
C MET A 99 12.96 11.91 4.67
N PRO A 100 13.49 12.51 3.58
CA PRO A 100 14.93 12.58 3.39
C PRO A 100 15.69 13.27 4.52
N GLN A 101 15.06 14.22 5.24
CA GLN A 101 15.67 14.87 6.42
C GLN A 101 15.87 13.91 7.60
N TYR A 102 15.20 12.76 7.58
CA TYR A 102 15.32 11.66 8.53
C TYR A 102 16.07 10.46 7.93
N GLY A 103 16.73 10.63 6.78
CA GLY A 103 17.45 9.54 6.11
C GLY A 103 16.54 8.50 5.47
N ILE A 104 15.25 8.79 5.24
CA ILE A 104 14.28 7.85 4.68
C ILE A 104 13.88 8.26 3.25
N GLY A 105 13.85 7.27 2.34
CA GLY A 105 13.37 7.44 0.96
C GLY A 105 12.34 6.41 0.54
N PHE A 106 11.74 6.63 -0.63
CA PHE A 106 10.65 5.84 -1.17
C PHE A 106 10.80 5.59 -2.67
N THR A 107 10.54 4.36 -3.09
CA THR A 107 10.40 3.96 -4.51
C THR A 107 9.42 2.80 -4.58
N ASN A 108 9.05 2.38 -5.79
CA ASN A 108 8.39 1.09 -6.01
C ASN A 108 9.25 0.21 -6.93
N ILE A 109 9.09 -1.11 -6.82
CA ILE A 109 9.67 -2.06 -7.77
C ILE A 109 8.96 -1.97 -9.11
N VAL A 110 7.63 -1.81 -9.12
CA VAL A 110 6.84 -1.57 -10.33
C VAL A 110 6.21 -0.17 -10.27
N GLN A 111 6.50 0.65 -11.29
CA GLN A 111 6.04 2.05 -11.30
C GLN A 111 4.59 2.22 -11.73
N ARG A 112 4.02 1.23 -12.44
CA ARG A 112 2.63 1.29 -12.93
C ARG A 112 1.64 1.20 -11.76
N PRO A 113 0.70 2.15 -11.63
CA PRO A 113 -0.35 2.03 -10.63
C PRO A 113 -1.35 0.92 -10.93
N SER A 114 -1.94 0.35 -9.88
CA SER A 114 -3.05 -0.61 -10.01
C SER A 114 -4.09 -0.46 -8.89
N LYS A 115 -5.24 -1.13 -9.08
CA LYS A 115 -6.29 -1.22 -8.05
C LYS A 115 -5.89 -2.19 -6.95
N ALA A 116 -5.32 -3.32 -7.33
CA ALA A 116 -4.83 -4.34 -6.42
C ALA A 116 -3.41 -4.77 -6.77
N GLY A 117 -2.62 -5.13 -5.75
CA GLY A 117 -1.27 -5.68 -5.96
C GLY A 117 -1.26 -7.00 -6.76
N SER A 118 -2.38 -7.73 -6.75
CA SER A 118 -2.58 -8.93 -7.58
C SER A 118 -2.62 -8.66 -9.08
N ASP A 119 -2.79 -7.39 -9.49
CA ASP A 119 -2.80 -6.98 -10.90
C ASP A 119 -1.38 -6.77 -11.45
N ILE A 120 -0.34 -6.99 -10.63
CA ILE A 120 1.06 -6.92 -11.03
C ILE A 120 1.55 -8.31 -11.39
N THR A 121 2.11 -8.43 -12.59
CA THR A 121 2.63 -9.68 -13.12
C THR A 121 4.06 -9.98 -12.63
N LYS A 122 4.47 -11.25 -12.71
CA LYS A 122 5.86 -11.65 -12.39
C LYS A 122 6.89 -11.00 -13.32
N ASP A 123 6.53 -10.80 -14.58
CA ASP A 123 7.40 -10.18 -15.57
C ASP A 123 7.63 -8.70 -15.24
N GLU A 124 6.58 -7.99 -14.82
CA GLU A 124 6.71 -6.61 -14.32
C GLU A 124 7.61 -6.53 -13.08
N ILE A 125 7.46 -7.46 -12.12
CA ILE A 125 8.34 -7.52 -10.95
C ILE A 125 9.79 -7.76 -11.35
N THR A 126 10.03 -8.67 -12.31
CA THR A 126 11.38 -9.02 -12.78
C THR A 126 12.04 -7.83 -13.45
N ALA A 127 11.35 -7.19 -14.40
CA ALA A 127 11.83 -5.97 -15.06
C ALA A 127 12.03 -4.82 -14.05
N GLY A 128 11.11 -4.69 -13.10
CA GLY A 128 11.17 -3.72 -12.01
C GLY A 128 12.38 -3.91 -11.10
N ALA A 129 12.74 -5.17 -10.80
CA ALA A 129 13.92 -5.49 -9.98
C ALA A 129 15.22 -5.00 -10.62
N GLU A 130 15.36 -5.15 -11.94
CA GLU A 130 16.55 -4.67 -12.66
C GLU A 130 16.69 -3.14 -12.54
N LEU A 131 15.59 -2.40 -12.73
CA LEU A 131 15.57 -0.94 -12.59
C LEU A 131 15.82 -0.51 -11.14
N LEU A 132 15.22 -1.20 -10.18
CA LEU A 132 15.45 -0.95 -8.76
C LEU A 132 16.93 -1.11 -8.42
N MET A 133 17.57 -2.19 -8.89
CA MET A 133 19.00 -2.42 -8.65
C MET A 133 19.88 -1.30 -9.22
N GLN A 134 19.51 -0.70 -10.35
CA GLN A 134 20.20 0.48 -10.88
C GLN A 134 20.05 1.69 -9.95
N LYS A 135 18.84 1.95 -9.44
CA LYS A 135 18.61 3.02 -8.44
C LYS A 135 19.41 2.78 -7.17
N ILE A 136 19.42 1.57 -6.63
CA ILE A 136 20.17 1.25 -5.40
C ILE A 136 21.68 1.43 -5.60
N LYS A 137 22.23 1.03 -6.75
CA LYS A 137 23.65 1.28 -7.09
C LYS A 137 23.96 2.77 -7.22
N MET A 138 23.04 3.56 -7.74
CA MET A 138 23.20 5.00 -7.91
C MET A 138 23.12 5.76 -6.59
N TYR A 139 22.06 5.54 -5.81
CA TYR A 139 21.77 6.30 -4.59
C TYR A 139 22.46 5.74 -3.33
N ARG A 140 22.86 4.46 -3.35
CA ARG A 140 23.63 3.77 -2.30
C ARG A 140 23.04 3.97 -0.88
N PRO A 141 21.76 3.64 -0.64
CA PRO A 141 21.23 3.68 0.71
C PRO A 141 21.90 2.61 1.59
N LYS A 142 21.91 2.81 2.91
CA LYS A 142 22.48 1.83 3.84
C LYS A 142 21.61 0.58 3.93
N ILE A 143 20.28 0.75 3.90
CA ILE A 143 19.29 -0.33 4.03
C ILE A 143 18.21 -0.16 2.96
N VAL A 144 17.79 -1.28 2.37
CA VAL A 144 16.63 -1.37 1.47
C VAL A 144 15.61 -2.29 2.14
N VAL A 145 14.37 -1.82 2.28
CA VAL A 145 13.25 -2.51 2.95
C VAL A 145 12.15 -2.82 1.97
#